data_AF-A0A973KJE3-F1
#
_entry.id   AF-A0A973KJE3-F1
#
_cell.length_a   1.000
_cell.length_b   1.000
_cell.length_c   1.000
_cell.angle_alpha   90.00
_cell.angle_beta   90.00
_cell.angle_gamma   90.00
#
_symmetry.space_group_name_H-M   'P 1'
#
loop_
_entity.id
_entity.type
_entity.pdbx_description
1 polymer ?
#
loop_
_entity_poly.entity_id
_entity_poly.type
_entity_poly.pdbx_seq_one_letter_code
_entity_poly.pdbx_strand_id
1 'polypeptide(L)'
;MRAELRLAWLLTRGSDRREGWRVLLTAVGAALATGLGLVIAALMSLEGQLTVSVGGGLLDHPGTRTGVIFALLMLFIPVLGFLGQCARIGAVHRDRRLAALRLAGATPAQVRRIAALESGPACLAGSAVATVFSVLTLLRLWHSPAPLAWAGIVVVAVGVPVLGAAVSALVLRRVVASPLGRIRRVRPAEGPGRMFRVATAALALAVAYIVITPFFQDLPFEFALAPLTVFAVCLLVGAVAVWLTGASARQLGEGLTARAKSPAVLIAAGRLRDDPWAAARTHAAVLLVTVVASGFAGVRQVFLAQLHSSRAHYAEGNGFYENGLNLTGAAVLVALALLLTALAVGTAESVATRRRGLAAQAAAGVPHGVLARALLLESAVPLAPAIAVAGLGGTVISCWY
;
A
#
# COMPACT_ATOMS: atom_id res chain seq x y z
N MET A 1 -25.54 -7.22 -20.90
CA MET A 1 -24.17 -7.72 -21.14
C MET A 1 -23.61 -7.39 -22.52
N ARG A 2 -24.14 -7.88 -23.65
CA ARG A 2 -23.55 -7.60 -24.99
C ARG A 2 -23.46 -6.10 -25.33
N ALA A 3 -24.49 -5.32 -25.01
CA ALA A 3 -24.48 -3.86 -25.20
C ALA A 3 -23.46 -3.16 -24.27
N GLU A 4 -23.37 -3.56 -23.00
CA GLU A 4 -22.42 -3.01 -22.02
C GLU A 4 -20.96 -3.31 -22.39
N LEU A 5 -20.69 -4.51 -22.93
CA LEU A 5 -19.37 -4.91 -23.44
C LEU A 5 -18.97 -4.11 -24.68
N ARG A 6 -19.88 -3.94 -25.64
CA ARG A 6 -19.63 -3.10 -26.83
C ARG A 6 -19.35 -1.66 -26.46
N LEU A 7 -20.10 -1.13 -25.49
CA LEU A 7 -19.93 0.24 -25.02
C LEU A 7 -18.55 0.40 -24.34
N ALA A 8 -18.17 -0.50 -23.43
CA ALA A 8 -16.86 -0.49 -22.80
C ALA A 8 -15.71 -0.58 -23.83
N TRP A 9 -15.84 -1.45 -24.83
CA TRP A 9 -14.82 -1.65 -25.85
C TRP A 9 -14.64 -0.44 -26.78
N LEU A 10 -15.73 0.18 -27.24
CA LEU A 10 -15.67 1.40 -28.05
C LEU A 10 -14.99 2.55 -27.30
N LEU A 11 -15.19 2.60 -25.99
CA LEU A 11 -14.67 3.67 -25.16
C LEU A 11 -13.19 3.48 -24.79
N THR A 12 -12.70 2.24 -24.79
CA THR A 12 -11.25 1.95 -24.71
C THR A 12 -10.50 2.24 -26.02
N ARG A 13 -11.18 2.22 -27.18
CA ARG A 13 -10.53 2.36 -28.50
C ARG A 13 -10.21 3.80 -28.91
N GLY A 14 -10.89 4.79 -28.33
CA GLY A 14 -10.68 6.22 -28.61
C GLY A 14 -9.77 6.96 -27.62
N SER A 15 -8.90 6.24 -26.90
CA SER A 15 -8.31 6.78 -25.67
C SER A 15 -7.00 7.55 -25.88
N ASP A 16 -6.91 8.73 -25.25
CA ASP A 16 -5.69 9.55 -25.16
C ASP A 16 -4.49 8.80 -24.56
N ARG A 17 -3.26 9.27 -24.82
CA ARG A 17 -2.00 8.78 -24.20
C ARG A 17 -2.08 8.59 -22.67
N ARG A 18 -2.91 9.38 -21.99
CA ARG A 18 -3.11 9.33 -20.52
C ARG A 18 -3.87 8.08 -20.07
N GLU A 19 -4.73 7.53 -20.92
CA GLU A 19 -5.47 6.29 -20.65
C GLU A 19 -4.55 5.07 -20.74
N GLY A 20 -3.58 5.08 -21.66
CA GLY A 20 -2.59 4.02 -21.83
C GLY A 20 -1.71 3.82 -20.59
N TRP A 21 -1.21 4.90 -19.99
CA TRP A 21 -0.46 4.85 -18.72
C TRP A 21 -1.26 4.23 -17.58
N ARG A 22 -2.57 4.52 -17.53
CA ARG A 22 -3.44 3.92 -16.52
C ARG A 22 -3.61 2.43 -16.73
N VAL A 23 -3.90 2.00 -17.96
CA VAL A 23 -4.04 0.58 -18.32
C VAL A 23 -2.75 -0.16 -17.95
N LEU A 24 -1.59 0.41 -18.29
CA LEU A 24 -0.29 -0.13 -17.93
C LEU A 24 -0.12 -0.26 -16.41
N LEU A 25 -0.36 0.81 -15.64
CA LEU A 25 -0.22 0.77 -14.18
C LEU A 25 -1.17 -0.25 -13.52
N THR A 26 -2.41 -0.39 -14.01
CA THR A 26 -3.33 -1.42 -13.53
C THR A 26 -2.88 -2.83 -13.91
N ALA A 27 -2.34 -3.02 -15.13
CA ALA A 27 -1.81 -4.31 -15.57
C ALA A 27 -0.55 -4.70 -14.77
N VAL A 28 0.36 -3.76 -14.52
CA VAL A 28 1.55 -3.98 -13.68
C VAL A 28 1.15 -4.33 -12.24
N GLY A 29 0.22 -3.58 -11.64
CA GLY A 29 -0.27 -3.88 -10.29
C GLY A 29 -0.93 -5.27 -10.20
N ALA A 30 -1.72 -5.65 -11.21
CA ALA A 30 -2.30 -6.99 -11.30
C ALA A 30 -1.24 -8.07 -11.52
N ALA A 31 -0.24 -7.83 -12.38
CA ALA A 31 0.87 -8.75 -12.62
C ALA A 31 1.69 -9.02 -11.35
N LEU A 32 1.95 -7.98 -10.54
CA LEU A 32 2.65 -8.13 -9.26
C LEU A 32 1.83 -8.91 -8.24
N ALA A 33 0.52 -8.63 -8.13
CA ALA A 33 -0.38 -9.37 -7.25
C ALA A 33 -0.49 -10.85 -7.67
N THR A 34 -0.63 -11.11 -8.97
CA THR A 34 -0.63 -12.47 -9.51
C THR A 34 0.71 -13.15 -9.28
N GLY A 35 1.84 -12.52 -9.60
CA GLY A 35 3.17 -13.10 -9.41
C GLY A 35 3.44 -13.50 -7.97
N LEU A 36 3.18 -12.62 -7.00
CA LEU A 36 3.30 -12.96 -5.58
C LEU A 36 2.33 -14.07 -5.17
N GLY A 37 1.08 -14.02 -5.63
CA GLY A 37 0.07 -15.04 -5.32
C GLY A 37 0.46 -16.41 -5.84
N LEU A 38 1.05 -16.49 -7.03
CA LEU A 38 1.52 -17.73 -7.64
C LEU A 38 2.71 -18.30 -6.89
N VAL A 39 3.66 -17.47 -6.44
CA VAL A 39 4.76 -17.92 -5.59
C VAL A 39 4.23 -18.48 -4.26
N ILE A 40 3.28 -17.79 -3.61
CA ILE A 40 2.66 -18.29 -2.38
C ILE A 40 1.93 -19.61 -2.62
N ALA A 41 1.16 -19.72 -3.70
CA ALA A 41 0.45 -20.95 -4.06
C ALA A 41 1.39 -22.12 -4.32
N ALA A 42 2.51 -21.88 -5.01
CA ALA A 42 3.54 -22.89 -5.25
C ALA A 42 4.19 -23.33 -3.93
N LEU A 43 4.54 -22.40 -3.04
CA LEU A 43 5.15 -22.72 -1.74
C LEU A 43 4.19 -23.47 -0.80
N MET A 44 2.90 -23.15 -0.85
CA MET A 44 1.87 -23.86 -0.07
C MET A 44 1.60 -25.27 -0.58
N SER A 45 1.84 -25.54 -1.87
CA SER A 45 1.66 -26.88 -2.44
C SER A 45 2.78 -27.87 -2.04
N LEU A 46 3.84 -27.37 -1.42
CA LEU A 46 4.94 -28.20 -0.97
C LEU A 46 4.65 -28.83 0.39
N GLU A 47 4.84 -30.14 0.49
CA GLU A 47 4.71 -30.91 1.72
C GLU A 47 6.03 -31.65 2.00
N GLY A 48 6.48 -31.62 3.26
CA GLY A 48 7.75 -32.26 3.68
C GLY A 48 9.01 -31.41 3.43
N GLN A 49 10.16 -32.06 3.60
CA GLN A 49 11.48 -31.50 3.30
C GLN A 49 11.84 -31.81 1.84
N LEU A 50 12.00 -30.78 1.02
CA LEU A 50 12.45 -30.91 -0.36
C LEU A 50 13.61 -29.96 -0.59
N THR A 51 14.69 -30.43 -1.20
CA THR A 51 15.79 -29.55 -1.63
C THR A 51 15.34 -28.76 -2.86
N VAL A 52 15.14 -27.46 -2.69
CA VAL A 52 14.77 -26.55 -3.78
C VAL A 52 16.05 -25.85 -4.28
N SER A 53 16.28 -25.86 -5.60
CA SER A 53 17.48 -25.24 -6.20
C SER A 53 17.54 -23.72 -6.05
N VAL A 54 16.45 -23.08 -5.61
CA VAL A 54 16.32 -21.65 -5.40
C VAL A 54 16.09 -21.32 -3.93
N GLY A 55 16.57 -20.15 -3.51
CA GLY A 55 16.38 -19.67 -2.14
C GLY A 55 17.43 -20.14 -1.14
N GLY A 56 18.53 -20.76 -1.59
CA GLY A 56 19.71 -21.04 -0.76
C GLY A 56 19.42 -21.85 0.50
N GLY A 57 18.54 -22.85 0.39
CA GLY A 57 18.14 -23.73 1.50
C GLY A 57 16.95 -23.21 2.34
N LEU A 58 16.54 -21.95 2.18
CA LEU A 58 15.42 -21.38 2.96
C LEU A 58 14.06 -22.03 2.68
N LEU A 59 13.90 -22.66 1.51
CA LEU A 59 12.65 -23.29 1.11
C LEU A 59 12.58 -24.77 1.50
N ASP A 60 13.69 -25.32 1.99
CA ASP A 60 13.84 -26.76 2.22
C ASP A 60 13.17 -27.19 3.53
N HIS A 61 13.18 -26.30 4.53
CA HIS A 61 12.57 -26.55 5.83
C HIS A 61 11.16 -25.93 5.93
N PRO A 62 10.17 -26.65 6.50
CA PRO A 62 8.80 -26.14 6.60
C PRO A 62 8.69 -24.89 7.49
N GLY A 63 9.52 -24.78 8.52
CA GLY A 63 9.55 -23.60 9.40
C GLY A 63 9.99 -22.33 8.67
N THR A 64 11.08 -22.40 7.90
CA THR A 64 11.62 -21.25 7.15
C THR A 64 10.74 -20.88 5.96
N ARG A 65 10.16 -21.89 5.29
CA ARG A 65 9.17 -21.69 4.22
C ARG A 65 7.95 -20.90 4.71
N THR A 66 7.47 -21.18 5.92
CA THR A 66 6.37 -20.44 6.54
C THR A 66 6.73 -18.97 6.74
N GLY A 67 7.97 -18.67 7.16
CA GLY A 67 8.48 -17.31 7.26
C GLY A 67 8.54 -16.57 5.91
N VAL A 68 8.99 -17.25 4.84
CA VAL A 68 9.01 -16.69 3.47
C VAL A 68 7.61 -16.39 2.97
N ILE A 69 6.67 -17.32 3.14
CA ILE A 69 5.26 -17.13 2.82
C ILE A 69 4.71 -15.90 3.55
N PHE A 70 5.03 -15.76 4.85
CA PHE A 70 4.58 -14.63 5.64
C PHE A 70 5.14 -13.30 5.12
N ALA A 71 6.43 -13.25 4.77
CA ALA A 71 7.04 -12.08 4.16
C ALA A 71 6.36 -11.69 2.83
N LEU A 72 6.02 -12.67 1.99
CA LEU A 72 5.27 -12.46 0.74
C LEU A 72 3.84 -11.97 1.00
N LEU A 73 3.16 -12.51 2.02
CA LEU A 73 1.83 -12.05 2.45
C LEU A 73 1.88 -10.60 2.98
N MET A 74 2.95 -10.22 3.68
CA MET A 74 3.14 -8.84 4.12
C MET A 74 3.40 -7.90 2.94
N LEU A 75 4.16 -8.36 1.92
CA LEU A 75 4.40 -7.63 0.67
C LEU A 75 3.13 -7.47 -0.19
N PHE A 76 2.14 -8.34 -0.01
CA PHE A 76 0.83 -8.18 -0.65
C PHE A 76 0.11 -6.88 -0.25
N ILE A 77 0.34 -6.38 0.97
CA ILE A 77 -0.31 -5.18 1.50
C ILE A 77 0.00 -3.93 0.63
N PRO A 78 1.29 -3.55 0.40
CA PRO A 78 1.61 -2.43 -0.47
C PRO A 78 1.22 -2.68 -1.94
N VAL A 79 1.24 -3.93 -2.43
CA VAL A 79 0.77 -4.26 -3.79
C VAL A 79 -0.72 -3.96 -3.96
N LEU A 80 -1.56 -4.39 -3.00
CA LEU A 80 -2.99 -4.10 -3.02
C LEU A 80 -3.26 -2.60 -2.84
N GLY A 81 -2.47 -1.93 -1.99
CA GLY A 81 -2.50 -0.47 -1.83
C GLY A 81 -2.22 0.25 -3.15
N PHE A 82 -1.16 -0.14 -3.85
CA PHE A 82 -0.79 0.39 -5.17
C PHE A 82 -1.89 0.14 -6.20
N LEU A 83 -2.40 -1.09 -6.33
CA LEU A 83 -3.47 -1.45 -7.25
C LEU A 83 -4.75 -0.63 -6.97
N GLY A 84 -5.08 -0.42 -5.69
CA GLY A 84 -6.18 0.43 -5.26
C GLY A 84 -6.03 1.89 -5.69
N GLN A 85 -4.81 2.44 -5.66
CA GLN A 85 -4.55 3.79 -6.16
C GLN A 85 -4.66 3.87 -7.69
N CYS A 86 -4.16 2.87 -8.41
CA CYS A 86 -4.31 2.79 -9.87
C CYS A 86 -5.79 2.78 -10.30
N ALA A 87 -6.64 2.07 -9.55
CA ALA A 87 -8.09 2.07 -9.79
C ALA A 87 -8.74 3.46 -9.54
N ARG A 88 -8.27 4.22 -8.55
CA ARG A 88 -8.79 5.56 -8.22
C ARG A 88 -8.45 6.63 -9.25
N ILE A 89 -7.21 6.67 -9.75
CA ILE A 89 -6.83 7.58 -10.86
C ILE A 89 -7.81 7.38 -12.04
N GLY A 90 -8.17 6.14 -12.31
CA GLY A 90 -9.13 5.79 -13.35
C GLY A 90 -10.53 6.34 -13.11
N ALA A 91 -10.99 6.39 -11.86
CA ALA A 91 -12.29 6.92 -11.51
C ALA A 91 -12.38 8.43 -11.81
N VAL A 92 -11.35 9.21 -11.47
CA VAL A 92 -11.35 10.67 -11.63
C VAL A 92 -11.49 11.10 -13.09
N HIS A 93 -10.82 10.40 -14.01
CA HIS A 93 -10.91 10.70 -15.45
C HIS A 93 -12.25 10.25 -16.05
N ARG A 94 -12.82 9.15 -15.53
CA ARG A 94 -14.08 8.57 -16.02
C ARG A 94 -15.32 9.25 -15.45
N ASP A 95 -15.18 10.04 -14.38
CA ASP A 95 -16.28 10.62 -13.62
C ASP A 95 -17.27 11.40 -14.50
N ARG A 96 -16.79 12.31 -15.37
CA ARG A 96 -17.65 13.07 -16.30
C ARG A 96 -18.44 12.18 -17.24
N ARG A 97 -17.79 11.16 -17.80
CA ARG A 97 -18.41 10.23 -18.76
C ARG A 97 -19.44 9.33 -18.07
N LEU A 98 -19.14 8.86 -16.86
CA LEU A 98 -20.08 8.05 -16.08
C LEU A 98 -21.24 8.90 -15.54
N ALA A 99 -21.01 10.16 -15.19
CA ALA A 99 -22.07 11.10 -14.84
C ALA A 99 -23.01 11.37 -16.03
N ALA A 100 -22.49 11.56 -17.24
CA ALA A 100 -23.30 11.70 -18.45
C ALA A 100 -24.17 10.46 -18.71
N LEU A 101 -23.63 9.25 -18.58
CA LEU A 101 -24.42 8.01 -18.68
C LEU A 101 -25.56 7.96 -17.66
N ARG A 102 -25.33 8.46 -16.44
CA ARG A 102 -26.38 8.52 -15.41
C ARG A 102 -27.44 9.57 -15.68
N LEU A 103 -27.04 10.73 -16.21
CA LEU A 103 -27.98 11.78 -16.62
C LEU A 103 -28.83 11.31 -17.81
N ALA A 104 -28.30 10.41 -18.65
CA ALA A 104 -29.05 9.71 -19.69
C ALA A 104 -29.91 8.51 -19.18
N GLY A 105 -29.97 8.28 -17.85
CA GLY A 105 -30.83 7.26 -17.23
C GLY A 105 -30.15 5.94 -16.85
N ALA A 106 -28.83 5.78 -17.01
CA ALA A 106 -28.15 4.54 -16.63
C ALA A 106 -28.18 4.29 -15.11
N THR A 107 -28.48 3.05 -14.72
CA THR A 107 -28.53 2.66 -13.30
C THR A 107 -27.12 2.61 -12.67
N PRO A 108 -26.99 2.82 -11.35
CA PRO A 108 -25.71 2.67 -10.64
C PRO A 108 -25.07 1.28 -10.83
N ALA A 109 -25.88 0.22 -10.97
CA ALA A 109 -25.39 -1.12 -11.21
C ALA A 109 -24.75 -1.27 -12.60
N GLN A 110 -25.38 -0.72 -13.64
CA GLN A 110 -24.83 -0.70 -15.00
C GLN A 110 -23.51 0.08 -15.06
N VAL A 111 -23.45 1.26 -14.43
CA VAL A 111 -22.21 2.07 -14.37
C VAL A 111 -21.06 1.32 -13.69
N ARG A 112 -21.33 0.61 -12.58
CA ARG A 112 -20.31 -0.22 -11.91
C ARG A 112 -19.86 -1.41 -12.76
N ARG A 113 -20.78 -2.06 -13.49
CA ARG A 113 -20.45 -3.16 -14.41
C ARG A 113 -19.58 -2.66 -15.56
N ILE A 114 -19.89 -1.50 -16.13
CA ILE A 114 -19.07 -0.87 -17.18
C ILE A 114 -17.66 -0.59 -16.65
N ALA A 115 -17.53 -0.01 -15.46
CA ALA A 115 -16.22 0.27 -14.87
C ALA A 115 -15.40 -1.00 -14.55
N ALA A 116 -16.06 -2.08 -14.12
CA ALA A 116 -15.44 -3.39 -13.96
C ALA A 116 -14.95 -3.95 -15.30
N LEU A 117 -15.78 -3.86 -16.36
CA LEU A 117 -15.46 -4.34 -17.70
C LEU A 117 -14.36 -3.54 -18.40
N GLU A 118 -14.14 -2.28 -18.03
CA GLU A 118 -13.02 -1.48 -18.53
C GLU A 118 -11.69 -1.84 -17.85
N SER A 119 -11.72 -2.14 -16.56
CA SER A 119 -10.52 -2.39 -15.76
C SER A 119 -10.12 -3.88 -15.76
N GLY A 120 -11.10 -4.75 -15.98
CA GLY A 120 -10.94 -6.21 -16.07
C GLY A 120 -9.91 -6.64 -17.14
N PRO A 121 -9.97 -6.17 -18.39
CA PRO A 121 -9.01 -6.54 -19.43
C PRO A 121 -7.57 -6.19 -19.08
N ALA A 122 -7.34 -5.04 -18.44
CA ALA A 122 -6.00 -4.66 -17.98
C ALA A 122 -5.50 -5.61 -16.86
N CYS A 123 -6.38 -5.97 -15.92
CA CYS A 123 -6.06 -6.92 -14.85
C CYS A 123 -5.84 -8.34 -15.41
N LEU A 124 -6.64 -8.76 -16.38
CA LEU A 124 -6.51 -10.03 -17.09
C LEU A 124 -5.18 -10.09 -17.85
N ALA A 125 -4.81 -9.04 -18.58
CA ALA A 125 -3.55 -8.98 -19.31
C ALA A 125 -2.35 -9.07 -18.33
N GLY A 126 -2.37 -8.28 -17.24
CA GLY A 126 -1.34 -8.35 -16.20
C GLY A 126 -1.23 -9.74 -15.57
N SER A 127 -2.36 -10.33 -15.17
CA SER A 127 -2.41 -11.67 -14.59
C SER A 127 -1.93 -12.74 -15.58
N ALA A 128 -2.34 -12.67 -16.84
CA ALA A 128 -1.94 -13.63 -17.87
C ALA A 128 -0.42 -13.61 -18.09
N VAL A 129 0.18 -12.42 -18.21
CA VAL A 129 1.64 -12.28 -18.36
C VAL A 129 2.36 -12.89 -17.16
N ALA A 130 1.97 -12.53 -15.93
CA ALA A 130 2.57 -13.09 -14.72
C ALA A 130 2.39 -14.61 -14.63
N THR A 131 1.23 -15.14 -15.02
CA THR A 131 0.94 -16.57 -15.02
C THR A 131 1.80 -17.31 -16.03
N VAL A 132 1.94 -16.80 -17.26
CA VAL A 132 2.79 -17.42 -18.29
C VAL A 132 4.24 -17.50 -17.81
N PHE A 133 4.81 -16.39 -17.33
CA PHE A 133 6.17 -16.40 -16.80
C PHE A 133 6.33 -17.33 -15.59
N SER A 134 5.35 -17.35 -14.69
CA SER A 134 5.38 -18.24 -13.53
C SER A 134 5.30 -19.71 -13.90
N VAL A 135 4.44 -20.09 -14.86
CA VAL A 135 4.31 -21.48 -15.33
C VAL A 135 5.57 -21.92 -16.05
N LEU A 136 6.14 -21.07 -16.91
CA LEU A 136 7.42 -21.36 -17.57
C LEU A 136 8.56 -21.55 -16.56
N THR A 137 8.59 -20.73 -15.51
CA THR A 137 9.57 -20.86 -14.43
C THR A 137 9.34 -22.15 -13.63
N LEU A 138 8.08 -22.44 -13.27
CA LEU A 138 7.70 -23.66 -12.56
C LEU A 138 8.12 -24.92 -13.32
N LEU A 139 7.84 -25.00 -14.61
CA LEU A 139 8.20 -26.15 -15.45
C LEU A 139 9.71 -26.28 -15.69
N ARG A 140 10.46 -25.18 -15.62
CA ARG A 140 11.94 -25.21 -15.70
C ARG A 140 12.58 -25.68 -14.40
N LEU A 141 12.01 -25.30 -13.26
CA LEU A 141 12.58 -25.61 -11.94
C LEU A 141 12.06 -26.96 -11.40
N TRP A 142 10.84 -27.37 -11.76
CA TRP A 142 10.21 -28.60 -11.27
C TRP A 142 9.76 -29.53 -12.39
N HIS A 143 10.23 -30.77 -12.29
CA HIS A 143 9.89 -31.84 -13.23
C HIS A 143 8.54 -32.51 -12.92
N SER A 144 7.97 -32.33 -11.72
CA SER A 144 6.67 -32.94 -11.33
C SER A 144 5.91 -32.09 -10.31
N PRO A 145 5.29 -30.97 -10.73
CA PRO A 145 4.51 -30.12 -9.84
C PRO A 145 3.23 -30.82 -9.34
N ALA A 146 2.94 -30.68 -8.05
CA ALA A 146 1.76 -31.27 -7.43
C ALA A 146 0.44 -30.74 -8.05
N PRO A 147 -0.65 -31.53 -8.07
CA PRO A 147 -1.97 -31.07 -8.53
C PRO A 147 -2.48 -29.82 -7.80
N LEU A 148 -2.15 -29.69 -6.51
CA LEU A 148 -2.46 -28.53 -5.69
C LEU A 148 -1.79 -27.24 -6.20
N ALA A 149 -0.58 -27.33 -6.75
CA ALA A 149 0.11 -26.18 -7.35
C ALA A 149 -0.68 -25.64 -8.56
N TRP A 150 -1.16 -26.54 -9.42
CA TRP A 150 -1.99 -26.17 -10.57
C TRP A 150 -3.33 -25.57 -10.16
N ALA A 151 -3.98 -26.15 -9.14
CA ALA A 151 -5.21 -25.58 -8.59
C ALA A 151 -4.96 -24.16 -8.05
N GLY A 152 -3.87 -23.95 -7.31
CA GLY A 152 -3.46 -22.64 -6.82
C GLY A 152 -3.19 -21.65 -7.95
N ILE A 153 -2.53 -22.07 -9.03
CA ILE A 153 -2.28 -21.25 -10.21
C ILE A 153 -3.59 -20.79 -10.84
N VAL A 154 -4.54 -21.70 -11.06
CA VAL A 154 -5.85 -21.36 -11.64
C VAL A 154 -6.61 -20.39 -10.74
N VAL A 155 -6.64 -20.65 -9.43
CA VAL A 155 -7.30 -19.79 -8.45
C VAL A 155 -6.72 -18.38 -8.45
N VAL A 156 -5.40 -18.23 -8.48
CA VAL A 156 -4.75 -16.91 -8.50
C VAL A 156 -4.92 -16.23 -9.86
N ALA A 157 -4.71 -16.95 -10.96
CA ALA A 157 -4.80 -16.42 -12.31
C ALA A 157 -6.18 -15.84 -12.64
N VAL A 158 -7.26 -16.47 -12.14
CA VAL A 158 -8.64 -16.01 -12.29
C VAL A 158 -9.05 -15.07 -11.15
N GLY A 159 -8.64 -15.37 -9.92
CA GLY A 159 -9.01 -14.62 -8.73
C GLY A 159 -8.52 -13.18 -8.75
N VAL A 160 -7.27 -12.93 -9.13
CA VAL A 160 -6.69 -11.57 -9.16
C VAL A 160 -7.44 -10.64 -10.14
N PRO A 161 -7.73 -11.03 -11.41
CA PRO A 161 -8.56 -10.22 -12.30
C PRO A 161 -9.97 -9.95 -11.79
N VAL A 162 -10.62 -10.96 -11.20
CA VAL A 162 -11.97 -10.81 -10.62
C VAL A 162 -11.96 -9.83 -9.45
N LEU A 163 -10.98 -9.96 -8.55
CA LEU A 163 -10.78 -9.04 -7.43
C LEU A 163 -10.45 -7.63 -7.92
N GLY A 164 -9.56 -7.47 -8.92
CA GLY A 164 -9.22 -6.17 -9.50
C GLY A 164 -10.43 -5.47 -10.14
N ALA A 165 -11.27 -6.22 -10.86
CA ALA A 165 -12.52 -5.72 -11.42
C ALA A 165 -13.54 -5.35 -10.32
N ALA A 166 -13.65 -6.19 -9.28
CA ALA A 166 -14.52 -5.93 -8.13
C ALA A 166 -14.09 -4.69 -7.34
N VAL A 167 -12.79 -4.55 -7.05
CA VAL A 167 -12.21 -3.37 -6.38
C VAL A 167 -12.49 -2.11 -7.20
N SER A 168 -12.30 -2.16 -8.53
CA SER A 168 -12.62 -1.04 -9.41
C SER A 168 -14.11 -0.65 -9.33
N ALA A 169 -15.02 -1.63 -9.30
CA ALA A 169 -16.45 -1.39 -9.13
C ALA A 169 -16.82 -0.84 -7.73
N LEU A 170 -16.14 -1.32 -6.69
CA LEU A 170 -16.37 -0.90 -5.30
C LEU A 170 -15.88 0.52 -5.03
N VAL A 171 -14.71 0.89 -5.56
CA VAL A 171 -14.17 2.26 -5.47
C VAL A 171 -15.16 3.26 -6.06
N LEU A 172 -15.80 2.91 -7.18
CA LEU A 172 -16.81 3.75 -7.80
C LEU A 172 -18.15 3.81 -7.07
N ARG A 173 -18.47 2.89 -6.14
CA ARG A 173 -19.74 2.94 -5.38
C ARG A 173 -19.92 4.28 -4.65
N ARG A 174 -18.83 4.88 -4.17
CA ARG A 174 -18.87 6.16 -3.44
C ARG A 174 -19.03 7.37 -4.37
N VAL A 175 -18.44 7.32 -5.55
CA VAL A 175 -18.50 8.40 -6.56
C VAL A 175 -19.87 8.44 -7.25
N VAL A 176 -20.46 7.28 -7.50
CA VAL A 176 -21.78 7.10 -8.13
C VAL A 176 -22.93 7.50 -7.19
N ALA A 177 -22.70 8.06 -6.01
CA ALA A 177 -23.79 8.50 -5.14
C ALA A 177 -24.47 9.81 -5.58
N SER A 178 -23.81 10.68 -6.36
CA SER A 178 -24.41 11.96 -6.78
C SER A 178 -23.96 12.38 -8.19
N PRO A 179 -24.82 12.26 -9.22
CA PRO A 179 -24.46 12.57 -10.60
C PRO A 179 -24.23 14.07 -10.86
N LEU A 180 -24.72 14.94 -9.96
CA LEU A 180 -24.55 16.38 -10.02
C LEU A 180 -23.53 16.89 -8.98
N GLY A 181 -22.74 16.00 -8.37
CA GLY A 181 -21.71 16.36 -7.41
C GLY A 181 -22.25 17.25 -6.30
N ARG A 182 -23.14 16.69 -5.45
CA ARG A 182 -23.75 17.30 -4.27
C ARG A 182 -23.13 18.66 -3.90
N ILE A 183 -23.76 19.77 -4.34
CA ILE A 183 -23.42 21.17 -4.00
C ILE A 183 -23.44 21.42 -2.47
N ARG A 184 -23.89 20.44 -1.69
CA ARG A 184 -23.93 20.48 -0.24
C ARG A 184 -22.61 19.98 0.34
N ARG A 185 -21.79 20.95 0.77
CA ARG A 185 -20.64 20.90 1.70
C ARG A 185 -20.24 19.47 2.10
N VAL A 186 -19.06 19.05 1.63
CA VAL A 186 -18.32 17.90 2.16
C VAL A 186 -18.38 17.99 3.69
N ARG A 187 -18.98 16.99 4.36
CA ARG A 187 -18.91 16.92 5.82
C ARG A 187 -17.43 16.94 6.20
N PRO A 188 -17.01 17.70 7.23
CA PRO A 188 -15.64 17.66 7.72
C PRO A 188 -15.22 16.21 7.85
N ALA A 189 -14.01 15.86 7.40
CA ALA A 189 -13.51 14.50 7.55
C ALA A 189 -13.49 14.16 9.05
N GLU A 190 -14.50 13.40 9.51
CA GLU A 190 -14.60 12.96 10.90
C GLU A 190 -13.33 12.15 11.21
N GLY A 191 -12.70 12.48 12.33
CA GLY A 191 -11.47 11.80 12.74
C GLY A 191 -11.68 10.32 13.03
N PRO A 192 -10.57 9.56 13.23
CA PRO A 192 -10.65 8.15 13.53
C PRO A 192 -11.56 7.96 14.73
N GLY A 193 -12.63 7.18 14.51
CA GLY A 193 -13.66 6.96 15.52
C GLY A 193 -13.09 6.40 16.81
N ARG A 194 -13.87 6.45 17.90
CA ARG A 194 -13.47 5.89 19.21
C ARG A 194 -12.97 4.45 19.10
N MET A 195 -13.59 3.64 18.22
CA MET A 195 -13.16 2.26 17.96
C MET A 195 -11.75 2.14 17.40
N PHE A 196 -11.34 3.03 16.49
CA PHE A 196 -9.96 3.01 15.97
C PHE A 196 -8.95 3.29 17.09
N ARG A 197 -9.20 4.31 17.92
CA ARG A 197 -8.32 4.64 19.05
C ARG A 197 -8.22 3.50 20.06
N VAL A 198 -9.36 2.87 20.39
CA VAL A 198 -9.39 1.71 21.29
C VAL A 198 -8.66 0.52 20.66
N ALA A 199 -8.87 0.24 19.38
CA ALA A 199 -8.19 -0.85 18.68
C ALA A 199 -6.67 -0.62 18.59
N THR A 200 -6.22 0.60 18.29
CA THR A 200 -4.79 0.94 18.29
C THR A 200 -4.18 0.85 19.69
N ALA A 201 -4.89 1.29 20.74
CA ALA A 201 -4.41 1.17 22.12
C ALA A 201 -4.34 -0.29 22.58
N ALA A 202 -5.35 -1.11 22.26
CA ALA A 202 -5.35 -2.54 22.55
C ALA A 202 -4.22 -3.26 21.80
N LEU A 203 -3.99 -2.92 20.53
CA LEU A 203 -2.88 -3.45 19.74
C LEU A 203 -1.53 -3.03 20.33
N ALA A 204 -1.39 -1.78 20.80
CA ALA A 204 -0.18 -1.31 21.46
C ALA A 204 0.13 -2.09 22.74
N LEU A 205 -0.89 -2.33 23.57
CA LEU A 205 -0.75 -3.14 24.78
C LEU A 205 -0.39 -4.59 24.47
N ALA A 206 -1.01 -5.20 23.45
CA ALA A 206 -0.70 -6.56 23.03
C ALA A 206 0.74 -6.68 22.51
N VAL A 207 1.18 -5.75 21.65
CA VAL A 207 2.56 -5.71 21.15
C VAL A 207 3.55 -5.50 22.29
N ALA A 208 3.26 -4.55 23.20
CA ALA A 208 4.12 -4.31 24.36
C ALA A 208 4.22 -5.55 25.25
N TYR A 209 3.10 -6.23 25.56
CA TYR A 209 3.11 -7.48 26.31
C TYR A 209 3.99 -8.54 25.64
N ILE A 210 3.80 -8.80 24.35
CA ILE A 210 4.55 -9.84 23.63
C ILE A 210 6.06 -9.52 23.54
N VAL A 211 6.42 -8.26 23.37
CA VAL A 211 7.83 -7.84 23.25
C VAL A 211 8.52 -7.78 24.61
N ILE A 212 7.81 -7.40 25.68
CA ILE A 212 8.38 -7.16 27.00
C ILE A 212 8.49 -8.45 27.82
N THR A 213 7.49 -9.34 27.78
CA THR A 213 7.47 -10.54 28.64
C THR A 213 8.70 -11.43 28.54
N PRO A 214 9.30 -11.69 27.36
CA PRO A 214 10.49 -12.54 27.26
C PRO A 214 11.70 -11.95 28.00
N PHE A 215 11.82 -10.62 28.04
CA PHE A 215 12.90 -9.92 28.75
C PHE A 215 12.76 -9.96 30.27
N PHE A 216 11.53 -10.00 30.79
CA PHE A 216 11.28 -9.97 32.25
C PHE A 216 11.21 -11.37 32.87
N GLN A 217 10.91 -12.39 32.08
CA GLN A 217 10.68 -13.76 32.57
C GLN A 217 11.77 -14.75 32.14
N ASP A 218 12.86 -14.28 31.52
CA ASP A 218 13.92 -15.10 30.92
C ASP A 218 13.36 -16.23 30.01
N LEU A 219 12.19 -15.99 29.41
CA LEU A 219 11.54 -16.96 28.54
C LEU A 219 12.17 -16.89 27.15
N PRO A 220 12.47 -18.04 26.52
CA PRO A 220 12.96 -18.04 25.15
C PRO A 220 11.90 -17.43 24.22
N PHE A 221 12.32 -16.50 23.36
CA PHE A 221 11.43 -15.91 22.37
C PHE A 221 10.97 -16.99 21.38
N GLU A 222 9.68 -17.30 21.35
CA GLU A 222 9.15 -18.29 20.41
C GLU A 222 9.23 -17.77 18.97
N PHE A 223 10.17 -18.32 18.19
CA PHE A 223 10.32 -18.01 16.77
C PHE A 223 9.04 -18.24 15.95
N ALA A 224 8.14 -19.12 16.41
CA ALA A 224 6.86 -19.38 15.77
C ALA A 224 5.93 -18.15 15.77
N LEU A 225 5.99 -17.31 16.81
CA LEU A 225 5.19 -16.10 16.92
C LEU A 225 5.87 -14.89 16.25
N ALA A 226 7.18 -14.97 15.98
CA ALA A 226 7.98 -13.87 15.43
C ALA A 226 7.33 -13.19 14.21
N PRO A 227 6.85 -13.90 13.17
CA PRO A 227 6.22 -13.24 12.02
C PRO A 227 4.96 -12.46 12.42
N LEU A 228 4.11 -13.05 13.27
CA LEU A 228 2.90 -12.41 13.76
C LEU A 228 3.23 -11.15 14.57
N THR A 229 4.28 -11.18 15.40
CA THR A 229 4.73 -10.00 16.15
C THR A 229 5.19 -8.88 15.22
N VAL A 230 5.98 -9.19 14.19
CA VAL A 230 6.45 -8.20 13.20
C VAL A 230 5.28 -7.57 12.47
N PHE A 231 4.29 -8.36 12.06
CA PHE A 231 3.08 -7.84 11.43
C PHE A 231 2.27 -6.96 12.38
N ALA A 232 2.09 -7.36 13.64
CA ALA A 232 1.40 -6.56 14.65
C ALA A 232 2.14 -5.23 14.90
N VAL A 233 3.47 -5.24 14.96
CA VAL A 233 4.32 -4.03 15.06
C VAL A 233 4.14 -3.14 13.82
N CYS A 234 4.20 -3.70 12.61
CA CYS A 234 3.96 -2.94 11.37
C CYS A 234 2.57 -2.29 11.34
N LEU A 235 1.53 -3.02 11.77
CA LEU A 235 0.18 -2.48 11.88
C LEU A 235 0.10 -1.37 12.93
N LEU A 236 0.74 -1.55 14.09
CA LEU A 236 0.78 -0.55 15.14
C LEU A 236 1.49 0.72 14.67
N VAL A 237 2.69 0.60 14.08
CA VAL A 237 3.45 1.72 13.54
C VAL A 237 2.63 2.46 12.48
N GLY A 238 1.96 1.74 11.58
CA GLY A 238 1.08 2.33 10.57
C GLY A 238 -0.11 3.08 11.20
N ALA A 239 -0.78 2.48 12.18
CA ALA A 239 -1.91 3.09 12.88
C ALA A 239 -1.49 4.34 13.66
N VAL A 240 -0.36 4.27 14.39
CA VAL A 240 0.22 5.40 15.12
C VAL A 240 0.65 6.49 14.15
N ALA A 241 1.28 6.18 13.02
CA ALA A 241 1.67 7.17 12.02
C ALA A 241 0.46 7.90 11.41
N VAL A 242 -0.63 7.17 11.09
CA VAL A 242 -1.88 7.79 10.62
C VAL A 242 -2.47 8.69 11.71
N TRP A 243 -2.57 8.20 12.94
CA TRP A 243 -3.12 8.96 14.06
C TRP A 243 -2.32 10.22 14.35
N LEU A 244 -0.99 10.09 14.47
CA LEU A 244 -0.08 11.18 14.80
C LEU A 244 -0.10 12.26 13.71
N THR A 245 -0.06 11.86 12.44
CA THR A 245 -0.10 12.81 11.31
C THR A 245 -1.46 13.51 11.21
N GLY A 246 -2.57 12.80 11.41
CA GLY A 246 -3.90 13.41 11.34
C GLY A 246 -4.24 14.27 12.55
N ALA A 247 -3.83 13.85 13.75
CA ALA A 247 -4.00 14.64 14.98
C ALA A 247 -3.17 15.92 14.92
N SER A 248 -1.90 15.83 14.49
CA SER A 248 -1.05 17.01 14.30
C SER A 248 -1.57 17.93 13.20
N ALA A 249 -2.01 17.42 12.05
CA ALA A 249 -2.63 18.22 10.99
C ALA A 249 -3.82 19.03 11.51
N ARG A 250 -4.67 18.41 12.33
CA ARG A 250 -5.84 19.07 12.92
C ARG A 250 -5.45 20.11 13.96
N GLN A 251 -4.61 19.76 14.93
CA GLN A 251 -4.19 20.67 16.00
C GLN A 251 -3.42 21.88 15.44
N LEU A 252 -2.49 21.63 14.50
CA LEU A 252 -1.73 22.69 13.85
C LEU A 252 -2.63 23.51 12.90
N GLY A 253 -3.60 22.90 12.22
CA GLY A 253 -4.59 23.64 11.42
C GLY A 253 -5.45 24.59 12.26
N GLU A 254 -5.97 24.12 13.40
CA GLU A 254 -6.75 24.94 14.35
C GLU A 254 -5.88 26.04 14.99
N GLY A 255 -4.65 25.71 15.40
CA GLY A 255 -3.73 26.68 16.00
C GLY A 255 -3.16 27.73 15.03
N LEU A 256 -2.84 27.33 13.80
CA LEU A 256 -2.29 28.21 12.77
C LEU A 256 -3.37 29.10 12.14
N THR A 257 -4.62 28.64 12.03
CA THR A 257 -5.72 29.51 11.56
C THR A 257 -5.94 30.70 12.50
N ALA A 258 -5.88 30.48 13.81
CA ALA A 258 -6.00 31.56 14.80
C ALA A 258 -4.82 32.56 14.79
N ARG A 259 -3.65 32.15 14.29
CA ARG A 259 -2.40 32.94 14.30
C ARG A 259 -1.91 33.32 12.90
N ALA A 260 -2.70 33.10 11.85
CA ALA A 260 -2.25 33.28 10.48
C ALA A 260 -2.06 34.77 10.13
N LYS A 261 -0.79 35.19 10.01
CA LYS A 261 -0.41 36.54 9.54
C LYS A 261 -0.11 36.62 8.04
N SER A 262 -0.15 35.49 7.33
CA SER A 262 0.08 35.44 5.88
C SER A 262 -1.03 34.66 5.17
N PRO A 263 -1.38 35.04 3.93
CA PRO A 263 -2.43 34.35 3.17
C PRO A 263 -2.06 32.88 2.88
N ALA A 264 -0.78 32.58 2.71
CA ALA A 264 -0.30 31.21 2.50
C ALA A 264 -0.57 30.31 3.71
N VAL A 265 -0.31 30.81 4.93
CA VAL A 265 -0.57 30.08 6.18
C VAL A 265 -2.07 29.93 6.40
N LEU A 266 -2.87 30.96 6.14
CA LEU A 266 -4.33 30.88 6.29
C LEU A 266 -4.95 29.84 5.36
N ILE A 267 -4.52 29.82 4.09
CA ILE A 267 -4.99 28.83 3.09
C ILE A 267 -4.56 27.42 3.49
N ALA A 268 -3.29 27.22 3.86
CA ALA A 268 -2.78 25.92 4.27
C ALA A 268 -3.49 25.40 5.53
N ALA A 269 -3.60 26.23 6.56
CA ALA A 269 -4.23 25.87 7.83
C ALA A 269 -5.75 25.60 7.67
N GLY A 270 -6.44 26.38 6.83
CA GLY A 270 -7.84 26.13 6.48
C GLY A 270 -8.03 24.75 5.83
N ARG A 271 -7.19 24.40 4.84
CA ARG A 271 -7.24 23.09 4.19
C ARG A 271 -6.93 21.93 5.12
N LEU A 272 -5.91 22.08 5.98
CA LEU A 272 -5.57 21.08 6.99
C LEU A 272 -6.69 20.85 8.00
N ARG A 273 -7.43 21.90 8.36
CA ARG A 273 -8.60 21.80 9.25
C ARG A 273 -9.79 21.11 8.58
N ASP A 274 -10.01 21.38 7.29
CA ASP A 274 -11.14 20.83 6.55
C ASP A 274 -10.98 19.33 6.22
N ASP A 275 -9.75 18.88 5.91
CA ASP A 275 -9.45 17.46 5.64
C ASP A 275 -8.08 17.00 6.18
N PRO A 276 -7.92 16.88 7.52
CA PRO A 276 -6.64 16.50 8.14
C PRO A 276 -6.23 15.05 7.81
N TRP A 277 -7.20 14.18 7.52
CA TRP A 277 -6.97 12.74 7.36
C TRP A 277 -6.61 12.33 5.94
N ALA A 278 -6.81 13.20 4.94
CA ALA A 278 -6.30 12.95 3.59
C ALA A 278 -4.77 12.97 3.54
N ALA A 279 -4.15 14.03 4.06
CA ALA A 279 -2.69 14.14 4.13
C ALA A 279 -2.09 13.06 5.05
N ALA A 280 -2.75 12.76 6.17
CA ALA A 280 -2.28 11.77 7.12
C ALA A 280 -2.08 10.37 6.51
N ARG A 281 -2.99 9.93 5.63
CA ARG A 281 -2.88 8.60 5.01
C ARG A 281 -1.69 8.46 4.07
N THR A 282 -1.42 9.49 3.26
CA THR A 282 -0.28 9.46 2.33
C THR A 282 1.04 9.53 3.08
N HIS A 283 1.13 10.39 4.10
CA HIS A 283 2.34 10.54 4.90
C HIS A 283 2.60 9.33 5.80
N ALA A 284 1.57 8.74 6.40
CA ALA A 284 1.72 7.57 7.25
C ALA A 284 2.26 6.35 6.49
N ALA A 285 1.89 6.18 5.22
CA ALA A 285 2.42 5.09 4.41
C ALA A 285 3.93 5.25 4.14
N VAL A 286 4.38 6.49 3.91
CA VAL A 286 5.81 6.82 3.76
C VAL A 286 6.55 6.63 5.08
N LEU A 287 5.99 7.10 6.19
CA LEU A 287 6.56 6.91 7.54
C LEU A 287 6.66 5.44 7.90
N LEU A 288 5.61 4.64 7.66
CA LEU A 288 5.63 3.21 7.92
C LEU A 288 6.77 2.53 7.17
N VAL A 289 6.89 2.77 5.85
CA VAL A 289 7.95 2.10 5.08
C VAL A 289 9.34 2.56 5.47
N THR A 290 9.53 3.83 5.80
CA THR A 290 10.84 4.34 6.24
C THR A 290 11.23 3.75 7.59
N VAL A 291 10.30 3.62 8.54
CA VAL A 291 10.53 2.95 9.83
C VAL A 291 10.84 1.46 9.64
N VAL A 292 10.06 0.75 8.82
CA VAL A 292 10.29 -0.68 8.55
C VAL A 292 11.62 -0.90 7.83
N ALA A 293 11.95 -0.07 6.83
CA ALA A 293 13.19 -0.21 6.07
C ALA A 293 14.43 0.13 6.92
N SER A 294 14.38 1.19 7.73
CA SER A 294 15.47 1.55 8.64
C SER A 294 15.64 0.54 9.76
N GLY A 295 14.55 0.06 10.37
CA GLY A 295 14.58 -1.01 11.37
C GLY A 295 15.16 -2.30 10.80
N PHE A 296 14.73 -2.71 9.61
CA PHE A 296 15.32 -3.85 8.92
C PHE A 296 16.80 -3.66 8.61
N ALA A 297 17.22 -2.48 8.13
CA ALA A 297 18.62 -2.19 7.86
C ALA A 297 19.48 -2.28 9.13
N GLY A 298 19.00 -1.74 10.26
CA GLY A 298 19.68 -1.84 11.56
C GLY A 298 19.83 -3.29 12.02
N VAL A 299 18.72 -4.05 12.05
CA VAL A 299 18.73 -5.47 12.43
C VAL A 299 19.66 -6.27 11.52
N ARG A 300 19.62 -6.03 10.20
CA ARG A 300 20.50 -6.70 9.23
C ARG A 300 21.98 -6.42 9.52
N GLN A 301 22.35 -5.17 9.82
CA GLN A 301 23.75 -4.81 10.11
C GLN A 301 24.25 -5.47 11.40
N VAL A 302 23.47 -5.40 12.48
CA VAL A 302 23.81 -6.03 13.77
C VAL A 302 23.94 -7.55 13.61
N PHE A 303 22.99 -8.18 12.92
CA PHE A 303 22.99 -9.63 12.72
C PHE A 303 24.17 -10.11 11.87
N LEU A 304 24.49 -9.40 10.77
CA LEU A 304 25.65 -9.74 9.94
C LEU A 304 26.97 -9.55 10.68
N ALA A 305 27.10 -8.46 11.46
CA ALA A 305 28.28 -8.23 12.29
C ALA A 305 28.47 -9.37 13.31
N GLN A 306 27.38 -9.87 13.92
CA GLN A 306 27.43 -10.98 14.85
C GLN A 306 27.77 -12.31 14.17
N LEU A 307 27.20 -12.57 12.99
CA LEU A 307 27.49 -13.74 12.16
C LEU A 307 28.96 -13.84 11.76
N HIS A 308 29.58 -12.72 11.38
CA HIS A 308 30.99 -12.69 10.95
C HIS A 308 31.98 -12.66 12.11
N SER A 309 31.59 -12.13 13.27
CA SER A 309 32.45 -12.05 14.47
C SER A 309 32.40 -13.29 15.37
N SER A 310 31.26 -13.99 15.41
CA SER A 310 31.07 -15.16 16.29
C SER A 310 31.67 -16.41 15.65
N ARG A 311 32.63 -17.06 16.31
CA ARG A 311 33.06 -18.46 16.01
C ARG A 311 32.04 -19.51 16.47
N ALA A 312 30.81 -19.09 16.78
CA ALA A 312 29.76 -19.98 17.22
C ALA A 312 29.36 -20.92 16.06
N HIS A 313 29.18 -22.21 16.36
CA HIS A 313 28.65 -23.16 15.38
C HIS A 313 27.15 -22.91 15.24
N TYR A 314 26.77 -22.09 14.26
CA TYR A 314 25.38 -22.00 13.82
C TYR A 314 24.96 -23.33 13.18
N ALA A 315 23.66 -23.62 13.24
CA ALA A 315 23.10 -24.87 12.72
C ALA A 315 23.30 -25.01 11.19
N GLU A 316 23.39 -23.88 10.48
CA GLU A 316 23.58 -23.80 9.04
C GLU A 316 24.76 -22.87 8.69
N GLY A 317 25.29 -22.99 7.47
CA GLY A 317 26.38 -22.13 7.01
C GLY A 317 25.95 -20.66 6.83
N ASN A 318 26.91 -19.72 6.93
CA ASN A 318 26.65 -18.27 6.83
C ASN A 318 25.82 -17.87 5.59
N GLY A 319 26.03 -18.54 4.46
CA GLY A 319 25.30 -18.28 3.21
C GLY A 319 23.78 -18.48 3.32
N PHE A 320 23.32 -19.38 4.19
CA PHE A 320 21.88 -19.57 4.44
C PHE A 320 21.25 -18.31 5.06
N TYR A 321 21.88 -17.76 6.09
CA TYR A 321 21.40 -16.58 6.80
C TYR A 321 21.52 -15.31 5.95
N GLU A 322 22.63 -15.15 5.22
CA GLU A 322 22.82 -14.02 4.30
C GLU A 322 21.77 -13.98 3.20
N ASN A 323 21.43 -15.14 2.61
CA ASN A 323 20.38 -15.24 1.59
C ASN A 323 19.01 -14.85 2.16
N GLY A 324 18.67 -15.29 3.37
CA GLY A 324 17.42 -14.92 4.04
C GLY A 324 17.29 -13.42 4.27
N LEU A 325 18.37 -12.79 4.75
CA LEU A 325 18.44 -11.35 4.90
C LEU A 325 18.34 -10.63 3.55
N ASN A 326 19.03 -11.10 2.52
CA ASN A 326 18.98 -10.47 1.20
C ASN A 326 17.59 -10.57 0.55
N LEU A 327 16.89 -11.71 0.70
CA LEU A 327 15.51 -11.88 0.24
C LEU A 327 14.55 -10.93 0.97
N THR A 328 14.69 -10.82 2.29
CA THR A 328 13.87 -9.89 3.09
C THR A 328 14.14 -8.44 2.69
N GLY A 329 15.41 -8.09 2.45
CA GLY A 329 15.81 -6.78 1.96
C GLY A 329 15.24 -6.46 0.58
N ALA A 330 15.25 -7.43 -0.34
CA ALA A 330 14.62 -7.29 -1.65
C ALA A 330 13.11 -7.05 -1.51
N ALA A 331 12.42 -7.77 -0.63
CA ALA A 331 10.99 -7.55 -0.37
C ALA A 331 10.71 -6.15 0.19
N VAL A 332 11.54 -5.66 1.13
CA VAL A 332 11.44 -4.30 1.66
C VAL A 332 11.66 -3.24 0.57
N LEU A 333 12.64 -3.43 -0.31
CA LEU A 333 12.90 -2.53 -1.44
C LEU A 333 11.73 -2.50 -2.44
N VAL A 334 11.15 -3.66 -2.74
CA VAL A 334 9.94 -3.74 -3.60
C VAL A 334 8.77 -3.02 -2.93
N ALA A 335 8.55 -3.22 -1.63
CA ALA A 335 7.51 -2.51 -0.88
C ALA A 335 7.71 -0.98 -0.94
N LEU A 336 8.95 -0.51 -0.77
CA LEU A 336 9.31 0.90 -0.85
C LEU A 336 9.07 1.46 -2.26
N ALA A 337 9.49 0.75 -3.31
CA ALA A 337 9.25 1.16 -4.70
C ALA A 337 7.76 1.25 -5.02
N LEU A 338 6.95 0.30 -4.56
CA LEU A 338 5.50 0.32 -4.72
C LEU A 338 4.86 1.50 -4.02
N LEU A 339 5.30 1.81 -2.80
CA LEU A 339 4.78 2.93 -2.04
C LEU A 339 5.16 4.28 -2.63
N LEU A 340 6.39 4.44 -3.11
CA LEU A 340 6.80 5.64 -3.85
C LEU A 340 5.99 5.82 -5.13
N THR A 341 5.77 4.73 -5.87
CA THR A 341 4.94 4.77 -7.08
C THR A 341 3.48 5.10 -6.76
N ALA A 342 2.91 4.47 -5.71
CA ALA A 342 1.57 4.75 -5.23
C ALA A 342 1.40 6.19 -4.74
N LEU A 343 2.43 6.76 -4.10
CA LEU A 343 2.47 8.14 -3.67
C LEU A 343 2.53 9.10 -4.87
N ALA A 344 3.37 8.83 -5.87
CA ALA A 344 3.42 9.61 -7.11
C ALA A 344 2.06 9.60 -7.84
N VAL A 345 1.44 8.43 -7.90
CA VAL A 345 0.09 8.22 -8.42
C VAL A 345 -0.96 9.02 -7.63
N GLY A 346 -0.94 8.94 -6.30
CA GLY A 346 -1.90 9.63 -5.44
C GLY A 346 -1.73 11.15 -5.44
N THR A 347 -0.49 11.64 -5.55
CA THR A 347 -0.19 13.08 -5.71
C THR A 347 -0.66 13.60 -7.07
N ALA A 348 -0.44 12.84 -8.16
CA ALA A 348 -1.00 13.16 -9.47
C ALA A 348 -2.55 13.23 -9.43
N GLU A 349 -3.21 12.30 -8.74
CA GLU A 349 -4.66 12.32 -8.53
C GLU A 349 -5.11 13.56 -7.74
N SER A 350 -4.41 13.89 -6.65
CA SER A 350 -4.68 15.08 -5.83
C SER A 350 -4.55 16.38 -6.63
N VAL A 351 -3.51 16.50 -7.46
CA VAL A 351 -3.33 17.66 -8.34
C VAL A 351 -4.45 17.74 -9.39
N ALA A 352 -4.81 16.61 -10.00
CA ALA A 352 -5.87 16.56 -11.01
C ALA A 352 -7.24 16.99 -10.46
N THR A 353 -7.57 16.57 -9.24
CA THR A 353 -8.82 16.92 -8.56
C THR A 353 -8.84 18.39 -8.11
N ARG A 354 -7.70 18.93 -7.67
CA ARG A 354 -7.56 20.32 -7.18
C ARG A 354 -7.41 21.36 -8.28
N ARG A 355 -7.09 20.96 -9.53
CA ARG A 355 -6.79 21.88 -10.65
C ARG A 355 -7.83 22.97 -10.85
N ARG A 356 -9.13 22.64 -10.76
CA ARG A 356 -10.21 23.64 -10.93
C ARG A 356 -10.27 24.64 -9.78
N GLY A 357 -10.06 24.18 -8.54
CA GLY A 357 -10.04 25.04 -7.37
C GLY A 357 -8.84 26.00 -7.39
N LEU A 358 -7.66 25.50 -7.77
CA LEU A 358 -6.46 26.33 -7.93
C LEU A 358 -6.63 27.35 -9.06
N ALA A 359 -7.25 26.97 -10.18
CA ALA A 359 -7.55 27.89 -11.27
C ALA A 359 -8.54 28.99 -10.87
N ALA A 360 -9.58 28.66 -10.09
CA ALA A 360 -10.52 29.66 -9.57
C ALA A 360 -9.83 30.64 -8.60
N GLN A 361 -8.92 30.16 -7.75
CA GLN A 361 -8.14 31.03 -6.85
C GLN A 361 -7.17 31.94 -7.61
N ALA A 362 -6.52 31.42 -8.66
CA ALA A 362 -5.67 32.22 -9.54
C ALA A 362 -6.50 33.27 -10.30
N ALA A 363 -7.69 32.90 -10.80
CA ALA A 363 -8.62 33.83 -11.45
C ALA A 363 -9.16 34.91 -10.49
N ALA A 364 -9.29 34.60 -9.21
CA ALA A 364 -9.63 35.56 -8.15
C ALA A 364 -8.45 36.46 -7.73
N GLY A 365 -7.28 36.34 -8.37
CA GLY A 365 -6.12 37.20 -8.15
C GLY A 365 -5.12 36.71 -7.09
N VAL A 366 -5.23 35.47 -6.60
CA VAL A 366 -4.25 34.95 -5.63
C VAL A 366 -2.90 34.71 -6.32
N PRO A 367 -1.78 35.29 -5.83
CA PRO A 367 -0.47 35.12 -6.46
C PRO A 367 -0.01 33.66 -6.44
N HIS A 368 0.61 33.20 -7.54
CA HIS A 368 1.13 31.83 -7.67
C HIS A 368 2.11 31.45 -6.55
N GLY A 369 2.96 32.38 -6.12
CA GLY A 369 3.89 32.15 -5.01
C GLY A 369 3.20 31.87 -3.67
N VAL A 370 2.02 32.46 -3.44
CA VAL A 370 1.21 32.20 -2.23
C VAL A 370 0.62 30.78 -2.29
N LEU A 371 0.10 30.37 -3.45
CA LEU A 371 -0.44 29.03 -3.65
C LEU A 371 0.64 27.95 -3.52
N ALA A 372 1.83 28.18 -4.10
CA ALA A 372 2.96 27.28 -3.98
C ALA A 372 3.41 27.12 -2.52
N ARG A 373 3.54 28.24 -1.78
CA ARG A 373 3.93 28.23 -0.36
C ARG A 373 2.86 27.57 0.52
N ALA A 374 1.58 27.77 0.21
CA ALA A 374 0.49 27.09 0.91
C ALA A 374 0.54 25.57 0.71
N LEU A 375 0.81 25.08 -0.51
CA LEU A 375 0.96 23.65 -0.79
C LEU A 375 2.16 23.02 -0.08
N LEU A 376 3.28 23.74 -0.01
CA LEU A 376 4.46 23.31 0.75
C LEU A 376 4.15 23.19 2.24
N LEU A 377 3.49 24.20 2.81
CA LEU A 377 3.08 24.19 4.22
C LEU A 377 2.05 23.08 4.52
N GLU A 378 1.10 22.86 3.62
CA GLU A 378 0.09 21.78 3.74
C GLU A 378 0.75 20.40 3.83
N SER A 379 1.89 20.20 3.15
CA SER A 379 2.62 18.93 3.16
C SER A 379 3.61 18.83 4.33
N ALA A 380 4.36 19.90 4.62
CA ALA A 380 5.44 19.88 5.60
C ALA A 380 4.95 19.94 7.06
N VAL A 381 3.93 20.74 7.35
CA VAL A 381 3.47 20.99 8.72
C VAL A 381 2.97 19.70 9.42
N PRO A 382 2.14 18.85 8.79
CA PRO A 382 1.71 17.60 9.41
C PRO A 382 2.81 16.55 9.58
N LEU A 383 3.83 16.58 8.72
CA LEU A 383 4.93 15.61 8.73
C LEU A 383 5.93 15.86 9.87
N ALA A 384 6.14 17.12 10.25
CA ALA A 384 7.20 17.50 11.19
C ALA A 384 7.15 16.75 12.54
N PRO A 385 5.99 16.58 13.22
CA PRO A 385 5.93 15.85 14.48
C PRO A 385 6.27 14.37 14.32
N ALA A 386 5.82 13.75 13.23
CA ALA A 386 6.11 12.34 12.98
C ALA A 386 7.59 12.10 12.68
N ILE A 387 8.22 12.99 11.91
CA ILE A 387 9.67 12.96 11.67
C ILE A 387 10.44 13.17 12.97
N ALA A 388 10.00 14.11 13.83
CA ALA A 388 10.63 14.34 15.13
C ALA A 388 10.56 13.12 16.05
N VAL A 389 9.39 12.48 16.15
CA VAL A 389 9.21 11.24 16.94
C VAL A 389 10.07 10.11 16.40
N ALA A 390 10.10 9.92 15.07
CA ALA A 390 10.93 8.90 14.44
C ALA A 390 12.43 9.16 14.64
N GLY A 391 12.87 10.41 14.50
CA GLY A 391 14.25 10.81 14.72
C GLY A 391 14.69 10.62 16.17
N LEU A 392 13.87 11.07 17.13
CA LEU A 392 14.13 10.86 18.56
C LEU A 392 14.18 9.37 18.91
N GLY A 393 13.22 8.58 18.42
CA GLY A 393 13.20 7.13 18.62
C GLY A 393 14.47 6.46 18.08
N GLY A 394 14.88 6.82 16.86
CA GLY A 394 16.12 6.32 16.26
C GLY A 394 17.36 6.69 17.07
N THR A 395 17.45 7.94 17.54
CA THR A 395 18.60 8.41 18.35
C THR A 395 18.68 7.71 19.70
N VAL A 396 17.55 7.44 20.36
CA VAL A 396 17.51 6.71 21.64
C VAL A 396 18.00 5.28 21.47
N ILE A 397 17.54 4.59 20.41
CA ILE A 397 17.99 3.23 20.09
C ILE A 397 19.49 3.23 19.79
N SER A 398 19.98 4.21 19.03
CA SER A 398 21.39 4.33 18.66
C SER A 398 22.33 4.76 19.80
N CYS A 399 21.83 5.38 20.87
CA CYS A 399 22.65 5.68 22.05
C CYS A 399 22.67 4.52 23.06
N TRP A 400 21.68 3.63 22.99
CA TRP A 400 21.57 2.47 23.86
C TRP A 400 22.44 1.30 23.41
N TYR A 401 22.58 1.11 22.10
CA TYR A 401 23.52 0.20 21.45
C TYR A 401 24.84 0.90 21.16
#